data_AF-A0A374E3I7-F1
#
_entry.id   AF-A0A374E3I7-F1
#
_cell.length_a   1.000
_cell.length_b   1.000
_cell.length_c   1.000
_cell.angle_alpha   90.00
_cell.angle_beta   90.00
_cell.angle_gamma   90.00
#
_symmetry.space_group_name_H-M   'P 1'
#
loop_
_entity.id
_entity.type
_entity.pdbx_description
1 polymer ?
#
loop_
_entity_poly.entity_id
_entity_poly.type
_entity_poly.pdbx_seq_one_letter_code
_entity_poly.pdbx_strand_id
1 'polypeptide(L)'
;MKKLSTRSCEEIMTTVYKPVEFVIDGLLAQGLYILAGAPKVGKSWLALDMCLSIAKGKKKFRSKNFTRNCSVSVFRGQLRKNTKQAL
;
A
#
# COMPACT_ATOMS: atom_id res chain seq x y z
N MET A 1 -1.29 6.60 -24.90
CA MET A 1 -1.57 5.18 -24.65
C MET A 1 -0.25 4.44 -24.49
N LYS A 2 -0.08 3.64 -23.43
CA LYS A 2 1.17 2.90 -23.18
C LYS A 2 1.17 1.66 -24.08
N LYS A 3 2.22 1.47 -24.90
CA LYS A 3 2.33 0.33 -25.83
C LYS A 3 2.40 -0.97 -25.04
N LEU A 4 1.56 -1.95 -25.36
CA LEU A 4 1.62 -3.28 -24.75
C LEU A 4 2.88 -4.01 -25.24
N SER A 5 3.75 -4.37 -24.32
CA SER A 5 4.93 -5.18 -24.61
C SER A 5 4.55 -6.66 -24.53
N THR A 6 4.48 -7.34 -25.67
CA THR A 6 4.33 -8.80 -25.73
C THR A 6 5.66 -9.45 -25.38
N ARG A 7 5.65 -10.42 -24.47
CA ARG A 7 6.80 -11.25 -24.06
C ARG A 7 6.45 -12.71 -24.33
N SER A 8 7.38 -13.51 -24.84
CA SER A 8 7.16 -14.94 -25.04
C SER A 8 7.19 -15.71 -23.72
N CYS A 9 6.65 -16.93 -23.70
CA CYS A 9 6.64 -17.78 -22.51
C CYS A 9 8.07 -18.14 -22.08
N GLU A 10 8.95 -18.42 -23.05
CA GLU A 10 10.35 -18.77 -22.79
C GLU A 10 11.11 -17.62 -22.12
N GLU A 11 10.84 -16.37 -22.54
CA GLU A 11 11.45 -15.19 -21.92
C GLU A 11 11.05 -15.04 -20.45
N ILE A 12 9.77 -15.24 -20.12
CA ILE A 12 9.27 -15.10 -18.74
C ILE A 12 9.91 -16.16 -17.82
N MET A 13 10.04 -17.41 -18.30
CA MET A 13 10.59 -18.50 -17.50
C MET A 13 12.10 -18.40 -17.28
N THR A 14 12.82 -17.80 -18.23
CA THR A 14 14.29 -17.64 -18.16
C THR A 14 14.74 -16.32 -17.53
N THR A 15 13.83 -15.35 -17.38
CA THR A 15 14.14 -14.05 -16.77
C THR A 15 14.21 -14.16 -15.25
N VAL A 16 15.34 -13.75 -14.66
CA VAL A 16 15.48 -13.61 -13.21
C VAL A 16 14.81 -12.30 -12.78
N TYR A 17 13.68 -12.41 -12.08
CA TYR A 17 12.98 -11.26 -11.52
C TYR A 17 13.63 -10.81 -10.21
N LYS A 18 13.68 -9.49 -10.01
CA LYS A 18 14.10 -8.93 -8.71
C LYS A 18 13.12 -9.36 -7.62
N PRO A 19 13.61 -9.63 -6.40
CA PRO A 19 12.73 -9.96 -5.28
C PRO A 19 11.76 -8.81 -5.04
N VAL A 20 10.52 -9.16 -4.68
CA VAL A 20 9.48 -8.17 -4.38
C VAL A 20 9.95 -7.31 -3.22
N GLU A 21 10.01 -6.01 -3.43
CA GLU A 21 10.45 -5.09 -2.41
C GLU A 21 9.29 -4.74 -1.48
N PHE A 22 9.38 -5.18 -0.23
CA PHE A 22 8.40 -4.85 0.81
C PHE A 22 8.78 -3.57 1.55
N VAL A 23 7.78 -2.74 1.84
CA VAL A 23 7.89 -1.64 2.80
C VAL A 23 7.75 -2.21 4.21
N ILE A 24 6.71 -3.02 4.44
CA ILE A 24 6.50 -3.81 5.67
C ILE A 24 6.50 -5.28 5.29
N ASP A 25 7.37 -6.06 5.92
CA ASP A 25 7.51 -7.48 5.63
C ASP A 25 6.18 -8.23 5.77
N GLY A 26 5.69 -8.76 4.64
CA GLY A 26 4.46 -9.54 4.55
C GLY A 26 3.16 -8.74 4.76
N LEU A 27 3.20 -7.40 4.71
CA LEU A 27 2.00 -6.56 4.81
C LEU A 27 1.87 -5.59 3.64
N LEU A 28 2.92 -4.82 3.35
CA LEU A 28 2.91 -3.79 2.30
C LEU A 28 4.08 -4.02 1.34
N ALA A 29 3.79 -4.49 0.14
CA ALA A 29 4.69 -4.52 -1.00
C ALA A 29 4.58 -3.23 -1.82
N GLN A 30 5.37 -3.10 -2.87
CA GLN A 30 5.14 -2.09 -3.89
C GLN A 30 3.79 -2.34 -4.58
N GLY A 31 2.87 -1.38 -4.55
CA GLY A 31 1.56 -1.50 -5.18
C GLY A 31 0.49 -0.60 -4.58
N LEU A 32 -0.77 -0.91 -4.88
CA LEU A 32 -1.95 -0.24 -4.33
C LEU A 32 -2.61 -1.13 -3.28
N TYR A 33 -2.84 -0.58 -2.09
CA TYR A 33 -3.52 -1.25 -0.99
C TYR A 33 -4.79 -0.49 -0.60
N ILE A 34 -5.89 -1.22 -0.41
CA ILE A 34 -7.16 -0.66 0.05
C ILE A 34 -7.45 -1.21 1.44
N LEU A 35 -7.48 -0.32 2.44
CA LEU A 35 -7.91 -0.67 3.80
C LEU A 35 -9.43 -0.56 3.90
N ALA A 36 -10.13 -1.69 3.85
CA ALA A 36 -11.58 -1.78 4.00
C ALA A 36 -12.00 -2.28 5.39
N GLY A 37 -13.20 -1.93 5.84
CA GLY A 37 -13.78 -2.41 7.11
C GLY A 37 -14.94 -1.56 7.61
N ALA A 38 -15.55 -1.93 8.73
CA ALA A 38 -16.69 -1.21 9.30
C ALA A 38 -16.34 0.24 9.71
N PRO A 39 -17.31 1.18 9.63
CA PRO A 39 -17.07 2.57 10.03
C PRO A 39 -16.59 2.67 11.49
N LYS A 40 -15.74 3.67 11.78
CA LYS A 40 -15.19 3.95 13.12
C LYS A 40 -14.26 2.88 13.74
N VAL A 41 -13.92 1.81 13.03
CA VAL A 41 -12.93 0.79 13.47
C VAL A 41 -11.47 1.29 13.50
N GLY A 42 -11.23 2.58 13.20
CA GLY A 42 -9.88 3.15 13.30
C GLY A 42 -8.97 2.90 12.10
N LYS A 43 -9.51 2.56 10.92
CA LYS A 43 -8.71 2.38 9.68
C LYS A 43 -7.81 3.57 9.34
N SER A 44 -8.36 4.78 9.42
CA SER A 44 -7.58 6.01 9.17
C SER A 44 -6.50 6.21 10.22
N TRP A 45 -6.71 5.73 11.44
CA TRP A 45 -5.73 5.81 12.52
C TRP A 45 -4.61 4.78 12.35
N LEU A 46 -4.94 3.56 11.92
CA LEU A 46 -3.96 2.56 11.51
C LEU A 46 -3.10 3.04 10.33
N ALA A 47 -3.74 3.66 9.33
CA ALA A 47 -3.01 4.26 8.20
C ALA A 47 -2.05 5.36 8.67
N LEU A 48 -2.50 6.25 9.56
CA LEU A 48 -1.67 7.30 10.14
C LEU A 48 -0.48 6.73 10.94
N ASP A 49 -0.72 5.71 11.77
CA ASP A 49 0.31 5.05 12.59
C ASP A 49 1.38 4.38 11.72
N MET A 50 0.98 3.74 10.61
CA MET A 50 1.92 3.22 9.61
C MET A 50 2.74 4.35 8.98
N CYS A 51 2.08 5.43 8.53
CA CYS A 51 2.75 6.58 7.92
C CYS A 51 3.78 7.22 8.86
N LEU A 52 3.42 7.40 10.13
CA LEU A 52 4.29 7.98 11.14
C LEU A 52 5.49 7.08 11.46
N SER A 53 5.29 5.76 11.49
CA SER A 53 6.36 4.80 11.74
C SER A 53 7.38 4.76 10.61
N ILE A 54 6.91 4.85 9.36
CA ILE A 54 7.76 4.98 8.16
C ILE A 54 8.54 6.29 8.18
N ALA A 55 7.86 7.42 8.42
CA ALA A 55 8.49 8.74 8.42
C ALA A 55 9.57 8.88 9.52
N LYS A 56 9.39 8.20 10.66
CA LYS A 56 10.39 8.13 11.73
C LYS A 56 11.55 7.18 11.45
N GLY A 57 11.49 6.36 10.39
CA GLY A 57 12.49 5.34 10.09
C GLY A 57 12.56 4.22 11.13
N LYS A 58 11.43 3.90 11.79
CA LYS A 58 11.41 2.82 12.79
C LYS A 58 11.63 1.47 12.10
N LYS A 59 12.55 0.66 12.61
CA LYS A 59 12.83 -0.69 12.08
C LYS A 59 11.73 -1.72 12.34
N LYS A 60 10.80 -1.44 13.27
CA LYS A 60 9.74 -2.37 13.69
C LYS A 60 8.37 -1.68 13.74
N PHE A 61 7.36 -2.32 13.15
CA PHE A 61 5.95 -1.98 13.26
C PHE A 61 5.19 -3.13 13.89
N ARG A 62 4.72 -2.94 15.12
CA ARG A 62 4.07 -3.98 15.92
C ARG A 62 4.95 -5.23 16.00
N SER A 63 4.64 -6.27 15.23
CA SER A 63 5.37 -7.55 15.18
C SER A 63 6.15 -7.77 13.88
N LYS A 64 6.18 -6.80 12.96
CA LYS A 64 6.82 -6.89 11.63
C LYS A 64 7.99 -5.90 11.52
N ASN A 65 8.96 -6.22 10.67
CA ASN A 65 10.08 -5.33 10.39
C ASN A 65 9.76 -4.42 9.19
N PHE A 66 10.30 -3.21 9.23
CA PHE A 66 10.37 -2.32 8.07
C PHE A 66 11.70 -2.58 7.35
N THR A 67 11.61 -2.80 6.05
CA THR A 67 12.77 -3.17 5.23
C THR A 67 13.34 -1.95 4.53
N ARG A 68 12.55 -0.88 4.36
CA ARG A 68 12.96 0.36 3.71
C ARG A 68 12.38 1.61 4.35
N ASN A 69 13.16 2.69 4.31
CA ASN A 69 12.71 4.04 4.62
C ASN A 69 12.18 4.69 3.34
N CYS A 70 11.00 5.28 3.39
CA CYS A 70 10.41 6.00 2.25
C CYS A 70 9.73 7.29 2.73
N SER A 71 9.62 8.28 1.83
CA SER A 71 8.83 9.48 2.08
C SER A 71 7.33 9.14 2.00
N VAL A 72 6.55 9.68 2.93
CA VAL A 72 5.11 9.42 3.01
C VAL A 72 4.34 10.70 2.83
N SER A 73 3.39 10.68 1.89
CA SER A 73 2.44 11.76 1.66
C SER A 73 1.03 11.27 1.98
N VAL A 74 0.31 11.97 2.87
CA VAL A 74 -1.06 11.62 3.28
C VAL A 74 -2.02 12.64 2.68
N PHE A 75 -2.90 12.17 1.79
CA PHE A 75 -4.00 12.97 1.25
C PHE A 75 -5.29 12.63 2.00
N ARG A 76 -5.85 13.60 2.73
CA ARG A 76 -7.17 13.47 3.35
C ARG A 76 -8.23 13.99 2.38
N GLY A 77 -8.83 13.07 1.63
CA GLY A 77 -10.05 13.34 0.87
C GLY A 77 -11.28 13.09 1.74
N GLN A 78 -12.14 14.09 1.90
CA GLN A 78 -13.45 13.90 2.53
C GLN A 78 -14.43 13.47 1.44
N LEU A 79 -14.86 12.20 1.44
CA LEU A 79 -15.99 11.79 0.61
C LEU A 79 -17.25 12.46 1.16
N ARG A 80 -17.77 13.48 0.48
CA ARG A 80 -19.13 13.97 0.72
C ARG A 80 -20.09 12.84 0.36
N LYS A 81 -20.73 12.26 1.37
CA LYS A 81 -21.88 11.39 1.14
C LYS A 81 -23.00 12.28 0.62
N ASN A 82 -23.34 12.16 -0.66
CA ASN A 82 -24.60 12.70 -1.16
C ASN A 82 -25.70 11.83 -0.54
N THR A 83 -26.24 12.28 0.59
CA THR A 83 -27.53 11.81 1.12
C THR A 83 -28.62 12.26 0.15
N LYS A 84 -28.81 11.51 -0.93
CA LYS A 84 -30.14 11.32 -1.48
C LYS A 84 -30.58 9.92 -1.06
N GLN A 85 -31.45 9.90 -0.06
CA GLN A 85 -32.29 8.75 0.24
C GLN A 85 -32.97 8.36 -1.08
N ALA A 86 -32.69 7.15 -1.56
CA ALA A 86 -33.55 6.50 -2.53
C ALA A 86 -34.79 6.05 -1.74
N LEU A 87 -35.87 6.81 -1.92
CA LEU A 87 -37.25 6.34 -1.76
C LEU A 87 -37.58 5.46 -2.96
#